data_AF-A0A173S0H1-F1
#
_entry.id   AF-A0A173S0H1-F1
#
_cell.length_a   1.000
_cell.length_b   1.000
_cell.length_c   1.000
_cell.angle_alpha   90.00
_cell.angle_beta   90.00
_cell.angle_gamma   90.00
#
_symmetry.space_group_name_H-M   'P 1'
#
loop_
_entity.id
_entity.type
_entity.pdbx_description
1 polymer ?
#
loop_
_entity_poly.entity_id
_entity_poly.type
_entity_poly.pdbx_seq_one_letter_code
_entity_poly.pdbx_strand_id
1 'polypeptide(L)'
;MGTNLHVQLTYDEKAKRFDCRNRLDEVIASLLNGDVFTLDHLNTTVLGTVKFSPECKPYGFYFESNDGQLKVELTDGMKGYVEIQDQDKVMK
;
A
#
# COMPACT_ATOMS: atom_id res chain seq x y z
N MET A 1 13.05 -5.40 -15.48
CA MET A 1 13.17 -4.22 -14.59
C MET A 1 11.81 -4.06 -13.93
N GLY A 2 11.71 -3.75 -12.64
CA GLY A 2 10.39 -3.52 -12.04
C GLY A 2 9.76 -2.24 -12.61
N THR A 3 8.43 -2.25 -12.80
CA THR A 3 7.69 -1.01 -13.11
C THR A 3 7.00 -0.54 -11.84
N ASN A 4 7.29 0.71 -11.43
CA ASN A 4 6.56 1.36 -10.35
C ASN A 4 5.20 1.83 -10.87
N LEU A 5 4.13 1.25 -10.33
CA LEU A 5 2.77 1.61 -10.69
C LEU A 5 2.14 2.44 -9.59
N HIS A 6 1.62 3.61 -9.98
CA HIS A 6 0.86 4.46 -9.07
C HIS A 6 -0.49 3.82 -8.76
N VAL A 7 -0.79 3.69 -7.47
CA VAL A 7 -1.98 3.03 -6.95
C VAL A 7 -2.73 3.89 -5.94
N GLN A 8 -3.99 3.56 -5.73
CA GLN A 8 -4.81 4.05 -4.64
C GLN A 8 -5.20 2.88 -3.73
N LEU A 9 -5.13 3.08 -2.43
CA LEU A 9 -5.50 2.09 -1.43
C LEU A 9 -7.01 2.04 -1.23
N THR A 10 -7.55 0.83 -1.13
CA THR A 10 -8.94 0.57 -0.74
C THR A 10 -8.96 -0.59 0.25
N TYR A 11 -9.61 -0.43 1.40
CA TYR A 11 -9.69 -1.47 2.41
C TYR A 11 -10.71 -2.54 2.01
N ASP A 12 -10.26 -3.80 1.93
CA ASP A 12 -11.15 -4.96 1.80
C ASP A 12 -11.46 -5.48 3.20
N GLU A 13 -12.69 -5.19 3.68
CA GLU A 13 -13.13 -5.63 5.01
C GLU A 13 -13.25 -7.15 5.14
N LYS A 14 -13.54 -7.88 4.03
CA LYS A 14 -13.68 -9.33 4.05
C LYS A 14 -12.31 -10.01 4.12
N ALA A 15 -11.34 -9.51 3.35
CA ALA A 15 -9.98 -10.04 3.33
C ALA A 15 -9.06 -9.44 4.41
N LYS A 16 -9.49 -8.38 5.11
CA LYS A 16 -8.74 -7.66 6.15
C LYS A 16 -7.37 -7.18 5.65
N ARG A 17 -7.35 -6.54 4.48
CA ARG A 17 -6.14 -6.02 3.82
C ARG A 17 -6.45 -4.76 3.01
N PHE A 18 -5.42 -4.05 2.56
CA PHE A 18 -5.58 -2.99 1.58
C PHE A 18 -5.32 -3.50 0.17
N ASP A 19 -6.25 -3.28 -0.75
CA ASP A 19 -6.01 -3.51 -2.16
C ASP A 19 -5.40 -2.24 -2.79
N CYS A 20 -4.34 -2.44 -3.58
CA CYS A 20 -3.69 -1.43 -4.38
C CYS A 20 -4.34 -1.40 -5.76
N ARG A 21 -5.12 -0.36 -6.03
CA ARG A 21 -5.89 -0.21 -7.27
C ARG A 21 -5.23 0.75 -8.24
N ASN A 22 -5.16 0.36 -9.51
CA ASN A 22 -4.65 1.24 -10.57
C ASN A 22 -5.72 2.28 -11.01
N ARG A 23 -5.40 3.08 -12.03
CA ARG A 23 -6.32 4.11 -12.57
C ARG A 23 -7.58 3.54 -13.22
N LEU A 24 -7.61 2.24 -13.53
CA LEU A 24 -8.74 1.52 -14.10
C LEU A 24 -9.57 0.79 -13.02
N ASP A 25 -9.29 1.04 -11.74
CA ASP A 25 -9.92 0.37 -10.58
C ASP A 25 -9.61 -1.13 -10.47
N GLU A 26 -8.56 -1.60 -11.16
CA GLU A 26 -8.11 -2.99 -11.08
C GLU A 26 -7.18 -3.17 -9.88
N VAL A 27 -7.41 -4.22 -9.10
CA VAL A 27 -6.50 -4.63 -8.02
C VAL A 27 -5.26 -5.24 -8.65
N ILE A 28 -4.11 -4.60 -8.47
CA ILE A 28 -2.83 -5.06 -9.03
C ILE A 28 -1.87 -5.61 -7.96
N ALA A 29 -2.13 -5.29 -6.68
CA ALA A 29 -1.45 -5.84 -5.53
C ALA A 29 -2.36 -5.69 -4.29
N SER A 30 -1.99 -6.32 -3.19
CA SER A 30 -2.61 -6.09 -1.88
C SER A 30 -1.52 -5.94 -0.82
N LEU A 31 -1.80 -5.13 0.20
CA LEU A 31 -0.91 -4.86 1.33
C LEU A 31 -1.46 -5.51 2.61
N LEU A 32 -0.58 -6.28 3.25
CA LEU A 32 -0.76 -6.96 4.52
C LEU A 32 0.24 -6.42 5.55
N ASN A 33 0.10 -6.86 6.79
CA ASN A 33 1.09 -6.57 7.83
C ASN A 33 2.46 -7.14 7.46
N GLY A 34 3.47 -6.26 7.41
CA GLY A 34 4.84 -6.59 7.06
C GLY A 34 5.22 -6.21 5.63
N ASP A 35 4.25 -5.86 4.77
CA ASP A 35 4.54 -5.52 3.38
C ASP A 35 5.22 -4.16 3.25
N VAL A 36 6.15 -4.07 2.30
CA VAL A 36 6.84 -2.83 1.96
C VAL A 36 5.99 -2.04 0.96
N PHE A 37 5.82 -0.76 1.22
CA PHE A 37 5.04 0.14 0.38
C PHE A 37 5.74 1.49 0.23
N THR A 38 5.54 2.16 -0.90
CA THR A 38 5.95 3.56 -1.07
C THR A 38 4.70 4.43 -1.00
N LEU A 39 4.54 5.21 0.07
CA LEU A 39 3.38 6.07 0.31
C LEU A 39 3.62 7.48 -0.26
N ASP A 40 2.61 8.03 -0.93
CA ASP A 40 2.58 9.43 -1.35
C ASP A 40 1.97 10.27 -0.22
N HIS A 41 2.82 11.01 0.48
CA HIS A 41 2.44 11.83 1.62
C HIS A 41 2.95 13.27 1.45
N LEU A 42 2.03 14.24 1.40
CA LEU A 42 2.33 15.68 1.33
C LEU A 42 3.33 16.06 0.21
N ASN A 43 3.13 15.53 -0.99
CA ASN A 43 4.01 15.70 -2.16
C ASN A 43 5.42 15.09 -2.02
N THR A 44 5.61 14.17 -1.07
CA THR A 44 6.82 13.36 -0.95
C THR A 44 6.47 11.88 -1.04
N THR A 45 7.38 11.07 -1.57
CA THR A 45 7.23 9.61 -1.63
C THR A 45 8.09 8.99 -0.54
N VAL A 46 7.50 8.21 0.35
CA VAL A 46 8.19 7.63 1.51
C VAL A 46 8.13 6.12 1.44
N LEU A 47 9.29 5.46 1.52
CA LEU A 47 9.38 4.01 1.61
C LEU A 47 9.22 3.57 3.08
N GLY A 48 8.40 2.57 3.31
CA GLY A 48 8.12 2.06 4.64
C GLY A 48 7.43 0.72 4.63
N THR A 49 6.99 0.31 5.82
CA THR A 49 6.33 -0.98 6.04
C THR A 49 4.91 -0.75 6.53
N VAL A 50 3.98 -1.55 6.03
CA VAL A 50 2.62 -1.63 6.53
C VAL A 50 2.62 -2.46 7.81
N LYS A 51 2.00 -1.93 8.86
CA LYS A 51 1.92 -2.54 10.19
C LYS A 51 0.46 -2.65 10.61
N PHE A 52 0.12 -3.75 11.27
CA PHE A 52 -1.19 -3.94 11.89
C PHE A 52 -1.12 -3.67 13.39
N SER A 53 -2.02 -2.84 13.89
CA SER A 53 -2.33 -2.67 15.31
C SER A 53 -3.85 -2.52 15.47
N PRO A 54 -4.51 -3.37 16.29
CA PRO A 54 -5.96 -3.29 16.49
C PRO A 54 -6.43 -1.98 17.16
N GLU A 55 -5.50 -1.25 17.76
CA GLU A 55 -5.72 0.07 18.37
C GLU A 55 -5.82 1.19 17.32
N CYS A 56 -5.18 1.03 16.15
CA CYS A 56 -5.31 1.97 15.05
C CYS A 56 -6.70 1.84 14.40
N LYS A 57 -7.44 2.94 14.33
CA LYS A 57 -8.78 2.96 13.71
C LYS A 57 -8.71 3.71 12.37
N PRO A 58 -9.62 3.44 11.42
CA PRO A 58 -10.73 2.48 11.50
C PRO A 58 -10.33 1.03 11.19
N TYR A 59 -9.21 0.81 10.48
CA TYR A 59 -8.93 -0.48 9.84
C TYR A 59 -7.89 -1.36 10.54
N GLY A 60 -7.22 -0.83 11.57
CA GLY A 60 -6.16 -1.57 12.26
C GLY A 60 -4.80 -1.50 11.59
N PHE A 61 -4.60 -0.65 10.58
CA PHE A 61 -3.33 -0.59 9.85
C PHE A 61 -2.75 0.82 9.85
N TYR A 62 -1.43 0.88 9.93
CA TYR A 62 -0.66 2.10 9.77
C TYR A 62 0.59 1.82 8.92
N PHE A 63 1.09 2.87 8.29
CA PHE A 63 2.36 2.90 7.60
C PHE A 63 3.42 3.46 8.54
N GLU A 64 4.60 2.84 8.56
CA GLU A 64 5.78 3.31 9.27
C GLU A 64 6.95 3.43 8.29
N SER A 65 7.52 4.64 8.17
CA SER A 65 8.70 4.85 7.32
C SER A 65 9.91 4.07 7.83
N ASN A 66 10.83 3.71 6.92
CA ASN A 66 12.02 2.93 7.27
C ASN A 66 12.95 3.63 8.28
N ASP A 67 12.92 4.96 8.35
CA ASP A 67 13.67 5.76 9.32
C ASP A 67 12.91 5.97 10.64
N GLY A 68 11.68 5.46 10.75
CA GLY A 68 10.80 5.57 11.92
C GLY A 68 10.24 6.97 12.19
N GLN A 69 10.49 7.96 11.32
CA GLN A 69 10.08 9.34 11.54
C GLN A 69 8.61 9.61 11.18
N LEU A 70 8.04 8.83 10.25
CA LEU A 70 6.67 8.97 9.79
C LEU A 70 5.85 7.75 10.21
N LYS A 71 4.78 8.00 10.97
CA LYS A 71 3.74 7.00 11.26
C LYS A 71 2.38 7.58 10.89
N VAL A 72 1.68 6.90 9.99
CA VAL A 72 0.41 7.38 9.43
C VAL A 72 -0.59 6.24 9.39
N GLU A 73 -1.78 6.44 9.93
CA GLU A 73 -2.87 5.48 9.81
C GLU A 73 -3.29 5.33 8.34
N LEU A 74 -3.41 4.10 7.85
CA LEU A 74 -3.82 3.86 6.47
C LEU A 74 -5.34 3.99 6.35
N THR A 75 -5.78 4.72 5.33
CA THR A 75 -7.20 4.93 5.01
C THR A 75 -7.48 4.76 3.52
N ASP A 76 -8.75 4.60 3.16
CA ASP A 76 -9.17 4.60 1.76
C ASP A 76 -8.77 5.89 1.05
N GLY A 77 -8.31 5.76 -0.19
CA GLY A 77 -7.95 6.90 -1.02
C GLY A 77 -6.50 7.36 -0.88
N MET A 78 -5.74 6.84 0.09
CA MET A 78 -4.29 7.06 0.14
C MET A 78 -3.61 6.51 -1.12
N LYS A 79 -2.55 7.19 -1.56
CA LYS A 79 -1.88 6.89 -2.83
C LYS A 79 -0.45 6.49 -2.60
N GLY A 80 0.14 5.81 -3.57
CA GLY A 80 1.54 5.43 -3.52
C GLY A 80 1.94 4.58 -4.71
N TYR A 81 3.04 3.86 -4.55
CA TYR A 81 3.60 3.02 -5.61
C TYR A 81 3.81 1.60 -5.11
N VAL A 82 3.51 0.66 -6.00
CA VAL A 82 3.94 -0.73 -5.89
C VAL A 82 4.89 -1.04 -7.03
N GLU A 83 5.99 -1.72 -6.74
CA GLU A 83 6.88 -2.25 -7.76
C GLU A 83 6.32 -3.60 -8.23
N ILE A 84 5.96 -3.70 -9.51
CA ILE A 84 5.57 -4.97 -10.13
C ILE A 84 6.72 -5.45 -11.02
N GLN A 85 7.16 -6.69 -10.81
CA GLN A 85 8.16 -7.29 -11.69
C GLN A 85 7.50 -7.71 -13.02
N ASP A 86 8.15 -7.42 -14.14
CA ASP A 86 7.64 -7.80 -15.48
C ASP A 86 7.36 -9.31 -15.65
N GLN A 87 7.87 -10.18 -14.77
CA GLN A 87 7.61 -11.62 -14.82
C GLN A 87 6.16 -12.00 -14.42
N ASP A 88 5.44 -11.15 -13.68
CA ASP A 88 4.02 -11.37 -13.36
C ASP A 88 3.09 -11.08 -14.55
N LYS A 89 3.60 -10.51 -15.66
CA LYS A 89 2.86 -10.39 -16.93
C LYS A 89 2.89 -11.65 -17.79
N VAL A 90 3.69 -12.67 -17.43
CA VAL A 90 3.89 -13.88 -18.25
C VAL A 90 2.94 -15.03 -17.86
N MET A 91 2.08 -14.84 -16.86
CA MET A 91 1.04 -15.83 -16.51
C MET A 91 -0.36 -15.31 -16.82
N LYS A 92 -0.69 -15.27 -18.12
CA LYS A 92 -2.05 -15.48 -18.62
C LYS A 92 -2.03 -16.16 -19.96
#